data_AF-A0A822AUW9-F1
#
_entry.id   AF-A0A822AUW9-F1
#
_cell.length_a   1.000
_cell.length_b   1.000
_cell.length_c   1.000
_cell.angle_alpha   90.00
_cell.angle_beta   90.00
_cell.angle_gamma   90.00
#
_symmetry.space_group_name_H-M   'P 1'
#
loop_
_entity.id
_entity.type
_entity.pdbx_description
1 polymer ?
#
loop_
_entity_poly.entity_id
_entity_poly.type
_entity_poly.pdbx_seq_one_letter_code
_entity_poly.pdbx_strand_id
1 'polypeptide(L)'
;MLFLTNYDHLVGFVTSGALTLNKRCREQVIPENQSFDESDYAGIFHFRFWLYGEWYDVVIDDQLPCNQDNELIYCYNKKDKNEMWAPLLEKAYAKLHGSYQTLDGGDINEALINMTGGLDETFNLSKLDAKKDKQPNYKETIKRIMYQAFAKNSMLGCSIDPGPSKSKEDSSEPEEGLPSGLFAGHAYIVIDTQDITTNDDKKVSLVKIRNPWGSGTEWNGDWSDKSPVWDDVSKEVKKKLTYEEVQDGEFWMSWDDFFSNFHELEICHCGPSSFEAIARQLDSSKPVDQSEENWCQ
;
A
#
# COMPACT_ATOMS: atom_id res chain seq x y z
N MET A 1 -21.70 -23.38 7.94
CA MET A 1 -20.58 -23.04 8.85
C MET A 1 -19.40 -22.74 7.94
N LEU A 2 -19.39 -21.53 7.37
CA LEU A 2 -18.30 -21.05 6.52
C LEU A 2 -17.30 -20.41 7.47
N PHE A 3 -16.08 -20.94 7.47
CA PHE A 3 -14.98 -20.44 8.28
C PHE A 3 -14.67 -19.01 7.82
N LEU A 4 -14.63 -18.08 8.78
CA LEU A 4 -14.14 -16.72 8.61
C LEU A 4 -12.62 -16.80 8.46
N THR A 5 -12.16 -17.02 7.26
CA THR A 5 -10.75 -16.90 6.88
C THR A 5 -10.45 -15.42 6.68
N ASN A 6 -9.62 -14.87 7.57
CA ASN A 6 -8.97 -13.57 7.36
C ASN A 6 -8.08 -13.71 6.13
N TYR A 7 -8.57 -13.27 4.97
CA TYR A 7 -7.84 -13.39 3.72
C TYR A 7 -7.04 -12.11 3.43
N ASP A 8 -5.82 -12.30 2.97
CA ASP A 8 -4.85 -11.27 2.60
C ASP A 8 -5.30 -10.55 1.33
N HIS A 9 -6.24 -9.62 1.46
CA HIS A 9 -6.72 -8.88 0.30
C HIS A 9 -5.74 -7.76 -0.05
N LEU A 10 -5.02 -7.98 -1.15
CA LEU A 10 -4.04 -7.10 -1.78
C LEU A 10 -4.48 -5.63 -1.91
N VAL A 11 -5.78 -5.36 -1.98
CA VAL A 11 -6.29 -3.99 -2.13
C VAL A 11 -6.34 -3.25 -0.79
N GLY A 12 -6.49 -3.96 0.33
CA GLY A 12 -6.31 -3.38 1.66
C GLY A 12 -4.92 -2.73 1.82
N PHE A 13 -3.91 -3.34 1.19
CA PHE A 13 -2.56 -2.79 1.10
C PHE A 13 -2.50 -1.46 0.32
N VAL A 14 -3.06 -1.42 -0.91
CA VAL A 14 -2.92 -0.22 -1.76
C VAL A 14 -3.82 0.94 -1.31
N THR A 15 -5.02 0.63 -0.80
CA THR A 15 -5.95 1.61 -0.22
C THR A 15 -5.36 2.26 1.03
N SER A 16 -4.87 1.49 2.00
CA SER A 16 -4.65 2.00 3.36
C SER A 16 -3.41 2.88 3.56
N GLY A 17 -2.43 2.87 2.65
CA GLY A 17 -1.22 3.69 2.81
C GLY A 17 -0.66 4.24 1.52
N ALA A 18 -0.38 3.39 0.52
CA ALA A 18 0.34 3.81 -0.69
C ALA A 18 -0.38 4.94 -1.45
N LEU A 19 -1.67 4.80 -1.76
CA LEU A 19 -2.44 5.86 -2.42
C LEU A 19 -2.67 7.09 -1.55
N THR A 20 -2.82 6.92 -0.23
CA THR A 20 -2.99 8.05 0.69
C THR A 20 -1.74 8.95 0.77
N LEU A 21 -0.56 8.37 0.56
CA LEU A 21 0.72 9.08 0.54
C LEU A 21 0.98 9.83 -0.76
N ASN A 22 0.28 9.48 -1.85
CA ASN A 22 0.43 10.14 -3.15
C ASN A 22 -0.92 10.64 -3.69
N LYS A 23 -1.25 11.89 -3.34
CA LYS A 23 -2.49 12.57 -3.76
C LYS A 23 -2.73 12.50 -5.27
N ARG A 24 -1.69 12.64 -6.09
CA ARG A 24 -1.82 12.62 -7.56
C ARG A 24 -2.19 11.24 -8.09
N CYS A 25 -1.58 10.18 -7.57
CA CYS A 25 -1.98 8.81 -7.89
C CYS A 25 -3.40 8.51 -7.39
N ARG A 26 -3.76 9.00 -6.20
CA ARG A 26 -5.10 8.83 -5.66
C ARG A 26 -6.17 9.46 -6.55
N GLU A 27 -6.00 10.71 -6.97
CA GLU A 27 -6.95 11.39 -7.88
C GLU A 27 -7.01 10.73 -9.26
N GLN A 28 -5.92 10.10 -9.69
CA GLN A 28 -5.88 9.33 -10.93
C GLN A 28 -6.72 8.06 -10.83
N VAL A 29 -6.60 7.31 -9.73
CA VAL A 29 -7.31 6.04 -9.48
C VAL A 29 -8.77 6.26 -9.07
N ILE A 30 -9.01 7.30 -8.26
CA ILE A 30 -10.30 7.64 -7.64
C ILE A 30 -10.71 9.04 -8.14
N PRO A 31 -11.46 9.12 -9.24
CA PRO A 31 -12.01 10.38 -9.73
C PRO A 31 -12.86 11.10 -8.67
N GLU A 32 -12.63 12.40 -8.45
CA GLU A 32 -13.26 13.19 -7.37
C GLU A 32 -14.76 13.47 -7.57
N ASN A 33 -15.27 13.30 -8.78
CA ASN A 33 -16.65 13.64 -9.15
C ASN A 33 -17.67 12.52 -8.84
N GLN A 34 -17.51 11.90 -7.67
CA GLN A 34 -18.33 10.76 -7.23
C GLN A 34 -18.65 10.93 -5.74
N SER A 35 -19.93 10.94 -5.38
CA SER A 35 -20.38 11.05 -3.99
C SER A 35 -21.69 10.31 -3.77
N PHE A 36 -22.06 10.15 -2.49
CA PHE A 36 -23.35 9.62 -2.07
C PHE A 36 -24.41 10.74 -1.92
N ASP A 37 -24.14 11.95 -2.44
CA ASP A 37 -25.08 13.06 -2.35
C ASP A 37 -26.30 12.83 -3.24
N GLU A 38 -27.50 13.04 -2.69
CA GLU A 38 -28.78 12.65 -3.31
C GLU A 38 -29.05 13.29 -4.69
N SER A 39 -28.39 14.41 -5.04
CA SER A 39 -28.66 15.11 -6.31
C SER A 39 -28.23 14.32 -7.54
N ASP A 40 -27.12 13.59 -7.43
CA ASP A 40 -26.45 12.94 -8.57
C ASP A 40 -26.12 11.46 -8.29
N TYR A 41 -26.46 10.95 -7.10
CA TYR A 41 -26.25 9.56 -6.72
C TYR A 41 -27.18 8.62 -7.49
N ALA A 42 -26.58 7.62 -8.15
CA ALA A 42 -27.29 6.58 -8.89
C ALA A 42 -26.81 5.15 -8.54
N GLY A 43 -26.12 4.98 -7.40
CA GLY A 43 -25.56 3.69 -7.00
C GLY A 43 -24.48 3.16 -7.94
N ILE A 44 -23.72 4.06 -8.56
CA ILE A 44 -22.69 3.76 -9.58
C ILE A 44 -21.42 4.55 -9.27
N PHE A 45 -20.29 3.86 -9.35
CA PHE A 45 -18.96 4.40 -9.14
C PHE A 45 -18.00 3.88 -10.22
N HIS A 46 -16.87 4.55 -10.42
CA HIS A 46 -15.83 4.12 -11.33
C HIS A 46 -14.44 4.42 -10.77
N PHE A 47 -13.50 3.55 -11.12
CA PHE A 47 -12.11 3.61 -10.70
C PHE A 47 -11.21 3.35 -11.89
N ARG A 48 -10.00 3.88 -11.86
CA ARG A 48 -9.04 3.74 -12.96
C ARG A 48 -7.85 2.91 -12.54
N PHE A 49 -7.49 1.94 -13.38
CA PHE A 49 -6.31 1.10 -13.17
C PHE A 49 -5.43 1.10 -14.41
N TRP A 50 -4.12 1.07 -14.20
CA TRP A 50 -3.13 0.95 -15.24
C TRP A 50 -2.90 -0.51 -15.60
N LEU A 51 -3.20 -0.88 -16.84
CA LEU A 51 -2.90 -2.20 -17.38
C LEU A 51 -2.18 -2.07 -18.70
N TYR A 52 -1.07 -2.79 -18.84
CA TYR A 52 -0.34 -2.94 -20.11
C TYR A 52 -0.01 -1.62 -20.84
N GLY A 53 0.18 -0.52 -20.11
CA GLY A 53 0.53 0.78 -20.70
C GLY A 53 -0.62 1.77 -20.84
N GLU A 54 -1.84 1.42 -20.41
CA GLU A 54 -3.03 2.26 -20.56
C GLU A 54 -3.88 2.29 -19.28
N TRP A 55 -4.63 3.38 -19.07
CA TRP A 55 -5.60 3.50 -17.98
C TRP A 55 -6.96 2.97 -18.41
N TYR A 56 -7.47 2.01 -17.66
CA TYR A 56 -8.77 1.37 -17.84
C TYR A 56 -9.75 1.89 -16.81
N ASP A 57 -10.94 2.29 -17.27
CA ASP A 57 -12.02 2.79 -16.42
C ASP A 57 -12.96 1.63 -16.06
N VAL A 58 -13.01 1.28 -14.77
CA VAL A 58 -13.78 0.15 -14.24
C VAL A 58 -14.98 0.70 -13.47
N VAL A 59 -16.15 0.54 -14.07
CA VAL A 59 -17.43 0.95 -13.49
C VAL A 59 -18.03 -0.18 -12.64
N ILE A 60 -18.52 0.13 -11.45
CA ILE A 60 -19.19 -0.80 -10.53
C ILE A 60 -20.46 -0.18 -9.95
N ASP A 61 -21.39 -1.03 -9.51
CA ASP A 61 -22.39 -0.62 -8.53
C ASP A 61 -21.80 -0.65 -7.11
N ASP A 62 -22.55 -0.17 -6.11
CA ASP A 62 -22.12 -0.08 -4.71
C ASP A 62 -22.61 -1.21 -3.78
N GLN A 63 -23.14 -2.31 -4.34
CA GLN A 63 -23.52 -3.47 -3.54
C GLN A 63 -22.26 -4.21 -3.06
N LEU A 64 -21.98 -4.16 -1.77
CA LEU A 64 -20.79 -4.78 -1.19
C LEU A 64 -21.15 -6.08 -0.44
N PRO A 65 -20.26 -7.09 -0.44
CA PRO A 65 -20.46 -8.30 0.33
C PRO A 65 -20.47 -8.02 1.84
N CYS A 66 -21.51 -8.46 2.54
CA CYS A 66 -21.66 -8.35 3.98
C CYS A 66 -21.94 -9.72 4.64
N ASN A 67 -21.61 -9.84 5.92
CA ASN A 67 -21.98 -10.97 6.75
C ASN A 67 -23.47 -10.91 7.15
N GLN A 68 -23.92 -11.88 7.95
CA GLN A 68 -25.30 -11.95 8.42
C GLN A 68 -25.70 -10.77 9.31
N ASP A 69 -24.73 -10.07 9.89
CA ASP A 69 -24.90 -8.91 10.76
C ASP A 69 -24.80 -7.58 9.99
N ASN A 70 -24.79 -7.63 8.65
CA ASN A 70 -24.60 -6.49 7.74
C ASN A 70 -23.26 -5.76 7.88
N GLU A 71 -22.22 -6.47 8.31
CA GLU A 71 -20.86 -5.94 8.35
C GLU A 71 -20.08 -6.36 7.10
N LEU A 72 -19.28 -5.43 6.56
CA LEU A 72 -18.40 -5.71 5.42
C LEU A 72 -17.43 -6.84 5.77
N ILE A 73 -17.30 -7.82 4.87
CA ILE A 73 -16.41 -8.98 5.07
C ILE A 73 -15.03 -8.82 4.43
N TYR A 74 -14.87 -7.82 3.56
CA TYR A 74 -13.61 -7.50 2.87
C TYR A 74 -12.99 -6.20 3.42
N CYS A 75 -12.41 -5.34 2.60
CA CYS A 75 -11.85 -4.06 3.04
C CYS A 75 -12.91 -3.15 3.67
N TYR A 76 -12.58 -2.55 4.83
CA TYR A 76 -13.37 -1.50 5.47
C TYR A 76 -12.50 -0.65 6.41
N ASN A 77 -12.91 0.59 6.66
CA ASN A 77 -12.28 1.42 7.67
C ASN A 77 -12.87 1.13 9.06
N LYS A 78 -12.00 0.76 10.00
CA LYS A 78 -12.36 0.44 11.39
C LYS A 78 -12.76 1.66 12.22
N LYS A 79 -12.11 2.80 11.99
CA LYS A 79 -12.34 4.06 12.71
C LYS A 79 -13.58 4.77 12.16
N ASP A 80 -13.75 4.80 10.84
CA ASP A 80 -14.90 5.40 10.17
C ASP A 80 -15.65 4.38 9.30
N LYS A 81 -16.70 3.78 9.85
CA LYS A 81 -17.51 2.78 9.14
C LYS A 81 -18.29 3.34 7.95
N ASN A 82 -18.39 4.68 7.81
CA ASN A 82 -19.07 5.32 6.69
C ASN A 82 -18.10 5.64 5.54
N GLU A 83 -16.80 5.40 5.69
CA GLU A 83 -15.83 5.60 4.62
C GLU A 83 -15.88 4.45 3.62
N MET A 84 -16.49 4.69 2.45
CA MET A 84 -16.79 3.64 1.47
C MET A 84 -15.83 3.57 0.28
N TRP A 85 -14.90 4.52 0.13
CA TRP A 85 -14.04 4.57 -1.07
C TRP A 85 -13.12 3.35 -1.18
N ALA A 86 -12.57 2.86 -0.06
CA ALA A 86 -11.67 1.71 -0.03
C ALA A 86 -12.41 0.38 -0.33
N PRO A 87 -13.57 0.07 0.30
CA PRO A 87 -14.39 -1.08 -0.09
C PRO A 87 -14.79 -1.08 -1.58
N LEU A 88 -15.17 0.09 -2.12
CA LEU A 88 -15.56 0.23 -3.52
C LEU A 88 -14.35 0.06 -4.46
N LEU A 89 -13.19 0.62 -4.11
CA LEU A 89 -11.96 0.44 -4.89
C LEU A 89 -11.57 -1.05 -4.96
N GLU A 90 -11.66 -1.78 -3.85
CA GLU A 90 -11.42 -3.22 -3.82
C GLU A 90 -12.42 -3.99 -4.69
N LYS A 91 -13.71 -3.63 -4.66
CA LYS A 91 -14.70 -4.22 -5.55
C LYS A 91 -14.35 -4.01 -7.03
N ALA A 92 -13.92 -2.81 -7.40
CA ALA A 92 -13.54 -2.51 -8.78
C ALA A 92 -12.29 -3.30 -9.19
N TYR A 93 -11.32 -3.45 -8.30
CA TYR A 93 -10.12 -4.25 -8.55
C TYR A 93 -10.43 -5.75 -8.63
N ALA A 94 -11.31 -6.26 -7.75
CA ALA A 94 -11.83 -7.63 -7.83
C ALA A 94 -12.54 -7.88 -9.16
N LYS A 95 -13.34 -6.92 -9.65
CA LYS A 95 -13.98 -7.00 -10.97
C LYS A 95 -12.94 -7.06 -12.10
N LEU A 96 -11.88 -6.26 -12.02
CA LEU A 96 -10.78 -6.27 -12.99
C LEU A 96 -10.09 -7.64 -13.06
N HIS A 97 -9.92 -8.28 -11.92
CA HIS A 97 -9.28 -9.61 -11.76
C HIS A 97 -10.28 -10.79 -11.76
N GLY A 98 -11.56 -10.52 -12.04
CA GLY A 98 -12.62 -11.51 -12.19
C GLY A 98 -13.40 -11.91 -10.92
N SER A 99 -12.82 -11.80 -9.72
CA SER A 99 -13.51 -12.08 -8.45
C SER A 99 -12.76 -11.51 -7.24
N TYR A 100 -13.37 -11.53 -6.05
CA TYR A 100 -12.66 -11.20 -4.81
C TYR A 100 -11.61 -12.26 -4.45
N GLN A 101 -11.92 -13.54 -4.68
CA GLN A 101 -11.02 -14.66 -4.36
C GLN A 101 -9.72 -14.63 -5.15
N THR A 102 -9.72 -14.06 -6.36
CA THR A 102 -8.49 -13.92 -7.16
C THR A 102 -7.53 -12.87 -6.62
N LEU A 103 -7.95 -12.06 -5.64
CA LEU A 103 -7.08 -11.09 -4.96
C LEU A 103 -6.26 -11.73 -3.83
N ASP A 104 -6.59 -12.95 -3.43
CA ASP A 104 -5.91 -13.66 -2.34
C ASP A 104 -4.47 -14.02 -2.77
N GLY A 105 -3.49 -13.59 -1.97
CA GLY A 105 -2.08 -13.91 -2.18
C GLY A 105 -1.41 -13.18 -3.34
N GLY A 106 -2.05 -12.13 -3.87
CA GLY A 106 -1.53 -11.33 -4.99
C GLY A 106 -0.22 -10.59 -4.69
N ASP A 107 0.39 -10.05 -5.74
CA ASP A 107 1.68 -9.35 -5.67
C ASP A 107 1.48 -7.85 -5.48
N ILE A 108 2.05 -7.33 -4.40
CA ILE A 108 2.04 -5.91 -4.07
C ILE A 108 2.62 -5.03 -5.19
N ASN A 109 3.67 -5.49 -5.88
CA ASN A 109 4.28 -4.75 -7.00
C ASN A 109 3.27 -4.59 -8.12
N GLU A 110 2.56 -5.66 -8.46
CA GLU A 110 1.50 -5.62 -9.47
C GLU A 110 0.43 -4.60 -9.07
N ALA A 111 -0.02 -4.64 -7.83
CA ALA A 111 -1.03 -3.73 -7.31
C ALA A 111 -0.54 -2.26 -7.34
N LEU A 112 0.69 -1.99 -6.92
CA LEU A 112 1.29 -0.66 -6.99
C LEU A 112 1.41 -0.18 -8.44
N ILE A 113 1.85 -1.01 -9.39
CA ILE A 113 1.90 -0.65 -10.81
C ILE A 113 0.48 -0.35 -11.32
N ASN A 114 -0.48 -1.20 -11.02
CA ASN A 114 -1.87 -1.05 -11.46
C ASN A 114 -2.51 0.24 -10.93
N MET A 115 -2.08 0.71 -9.77
CA MET A 115 -2.67 1.87 -9.10
C MET A 115 -1.94 3.17 -9.44
N THR A 116 -0.82 3.08 -10.16
CA THR A 116 0.08 4.24 -10.33
C THR A 116 0.53 4.42 -11.75
N GLY A 117 0.54 3.38 -12.58
CA GLY A 117 1.24 3.38 -13.86
C GLY A 117 2.75 3.61 -13.73
N GLY A 118 3.31 3.34 -12.55
CA GLY A 118 4.72 3.48 -12.24
C GLY A 118 5.56 2.29 -12.72
N LEU A 119 6.86 2.38 -12.42
CA LEU A 119 7.83 1.29 -12.62
C LEU A 119 8.22 0.72 -11.27
N ASP A 120 8.22 -0.61 -11.15
CA ASP A 120 8.66 -1.31 -9.95
C ASP A 120 10.18 -1.53 -9.93
N GLU A 121 10.72 -1.55 -8.72
CA GLU A 121 12.07 -2.02 -8.41
C GLU A 121 12.01 -2.83 -7.11
N THR A 122 12.50 -4.07 -7.15
CA THR A 122 12.46 -5.00 -6.02
C THR A 122 13.87 -5.34 -5.53
N PHE A 123 14.04 -5.27 -4.21
CA PHE A 123 15.30 -5.53 -3.52
C PHE A 123 15.14 -6.70 -2.54
N ASN A 124 15.95 -7.73 -2.74
CA ASN A 124 16.02 -8.84 -1.80
C ASN A 124 16.92 -8.47 -0.61
N LEU A 125 16.31 -8.29 0.55
CA LEU A 125 16.95 -7.96 1.83
C LEU A 125 17.59 -9.19 2.49
N SER A 126 17.09 -10.41 2.22
CA SER A 126 17.63 -11.69 2.75
C SER A 126 19.10 -11.93 2.37
N LYS A 127 19.60 -11.27 1.32
CA LYS A 127 21.00 -11.30 0.91
C LYS A 127 21.96 -10.63 1.91
N LEU A 128 21.45 -9.99 2.97
CA LEU A 128 22.23 -9.33 4.02
C LEU A 128 22.80 -10.29 5.08
N ASP A 129 22.20 -11.47 5.27
CA ASP A 129 22.57 -12.40 6.35
C ASP A 129 23.66 -13.43 5.99
N ALA A 130 24.06 -13.51 4.72
CA ALA A 130 25.11 -14.43 4.35
C ALA A 130 26.46 -13.86 4.80
N LYS A 131 27.24 -14.67 5.54
CA LYS A 131 28.71 -14.60 5.74
C LYS A 131 29.54 -14.59 4.43
N LYS A 132 28.93 -14.14 3.33
CA LYS A 132 29.40 -13.95 1.96
C LYS A 132 29.00 -12.53 1.52
N ASP A 133 29.27 -11.54 2.36
CA ASP A 133 29.05 -10.16 1.99
C ASP A 133 29.94 -9.81 0.78
N LYS A 134 29.34 -9.84 -0.41
CA LYS A 134 29.97 -9.42 -1.66
C LYS A 134 29.76 -7.92 -1.91
N GLN A 135 28.99 -7.23 -1.06
CA GLN A 135 28.64 -5.82 -1.21
C GLN A 135 28.63 -5.13 0.17
N PRO A 136 29.80 -4.75 0.70
CA PRO A 136 29.97 -4.19 2.06
C PRO A 136 29.17 -2.92 2.37
N ASN A 137 28.40 -2.38 1.40
CA ASN A 137 27.60 -1.17 1.50
C ASN A 137 26.13 -1.38 1.08
N TYR A 138 25.63 -2.62 1.03
CA TYR A 138 24.27 -2.89 0.53
C TYR A 138 23.20 -2.22 1.40
N LYS A 139 23.27 -2.36 2.74
CA LYS A 139 22.35 -1.67 3.67
C LYS A 139 22.32 -0.15 3.45
N GLU A 140 23.50 0.47 3.33
CA GLU A 140 23.61 1.91 3.11
C GLU A 140 23.08 2.34 1.72
N THR A 141 23.26 1.48 0.72
CA THR A 141 22.70 1.69 -0.62
C THR A 141 21.18 1.67 -0.57
N ILE A 142 20.58 0.70 0.11
CA ILE A 142 19.12 0.61 0.30
C ILE A 142 18.60 1.84 1.05
N LYS A 143 19.24 2.25 2.15
CA LYS A 143 18.88 3.48 2.88
C LYS A 143 18.83 4.70 1.95
N ARG A 144 19.89 4.91 1.17
CA ARG A 144 19.97 6.03 0.22
C ARG A 144 18.88 5.95 -0.86
N ILE A 145 18.60 4.76 -1.38
CA ILE A 145 17.56 4.54 -2.38
C ILE A 145 16.19 4.90 -1.79
N MET A 146 15.86 4.42 -0.58
CA MET A 146 14.60 4.71 0.08
C MET A 146 14.44 6.21 0.37
N TYR A 147 15.48 6.89 0.85
CA TYR A 147 15.45 8.35 1.01
C TYR A 147 15.16 9.09 -0.31
N GLN A 148 15.76 8.64 -1.41
CA GLN A 148 15.49 9.22 -2.73
C GLN A 148 14.09 8.88 -3.24
N ALA A 149 13.59 7.69 -2.94
CA ALA A 149 12.24 7.24 -3.31
C ALA A 149 11.18 8.11 -2.62
N PHE A 150 11.29 8.34 -1.31
CA PHE A 150 10.40 9.26 -0.58
C PHE A 150 10.48 10.68 -1.12
N ALA A 151 11.68 11.19 -1.40
CA ALA A 151 11.85 12.53 -1.99
C ALA A 151 11.20 12.68 -3.38
N LYS A 152 10.94 11.57 -4.08
CA LYS A 152 10.27 11.51 -5.38
C LYS A 152 8.81 11.08 -5.29
N ASN A 153 8.24 10.97 -4.08
CA ASN A 153 6.89 10.46 -3.83
C ASN A 153 6.65 9.06 -4.44
N SER A 154 7.68 8.21 -4.45
CA SER A 154 7.52 6.79 -4.70
C SER A 154 6.74 6.13 -3.57
N MET A 155 6.03 5.05 -3.89
CA MET A 155 5.41 4.19 -2.89
C MET A 155 6.33 3.01 -2.59
N LEU A 156 6.40 2.64 -1.31
CA LEU A 156 7.30 1.61 -0.83
C LEU A 156 6.51 0.53 -0.09
N GLY A 157 6.82 -0.71 -0.40
CA GLY A 157 6.31 -1.91 0.23
C GLY A 157 7.44 -2.76 0.78
N CYS A 158 7.12 -3.64 1.72
CA CYS A 158 8.03 -4.67 2.17
C CYS A 158 7.26 -5.90 2.65
N SER A 159 7.88 -7.07 2.57
CA SER A 159 7.26 -8.32 2.95
C SER A 159 8.23 -9.25 3.68
N ILE A 160 7.65 -10.22 4.38
CA ILE A 160 8.38 -11.27 5.09
C ILE A 160 8.05 -12.60 4.42
N ASP A 161 9.07 -13.28 3.90
CA ASP A 161 8.93 -14.60 3.27
C ASP A 161 8.45 -15.63 4.31
N PRO A 162 7.33 -16.35 4.07
CA PRO A 162 6.83 -17.40 4.97
C PRO A 162 7.74 -18.65 4.99
N GLY A 163 8.72 -18.73 4.09
CA GLY A 163 9.69 -19.82 3.99
C GLY A 163 9.15 -21.06 3.28
N PRO A 164 10.03 -22.05 2.98
CA PRO A 164 9.70 -23.17 2.09
C PRO A 164 8.70 -24.18 2.67
N SER A 165 8.39 -24.13 3.96
CA SER A 165 7.49 -25.08 4.63
C SER A 165 6.04 -24.60 4.74
N LYS A 166 5.75 -23.37 4.29
CA LYS A 166 4.40 -22.81 4.22
C LYS A 166 4.16 -22.33 2.79
N SER A 167 3.90 -23.26 1.88
CA SER A 167 3.41 -22.89 0.54
C SER A 167 2.05 -22.21 0.68
N LYS A 168 1.86 -21.07 0.00
CA LYS A 168 0.64 -20.24 -0.02
C LYS A 168 -0.66 -21.02 -0.29
N GLU A 169 -0.58 -22.23 -0.84
CA GLU A 169 -1.73 -23.06 -1.22
C GLU A 169 -2.26 -23.99 -0.11
N ASP A 170 -1.52 -24.20 1.00
CA ASP A 170 -1.84 -25.27 1.97
C ASP A 170 -2.21 -24.77 3.38
N SER A 171 -2.15 -23.47 3.66
CA SER A 171 -2.48 -22.92 4.98
C SER A 171 -3.96 -22.55 5.10
N SER A 172 -4.77 -23.55 5.45
CA SER A 172 -6.12 -23.33 6.03
C SER A 172 -6.06 -22.84 7.49
N GLU A 173 -4.86 -22.68 8.04
CA GLU A 173 -4.63 -22.15 9.38
C GLU A 173 -4.41 -20.63 9.32
N PRO A 174 -5.00 -19.86 10.26
CA PRO A 174 -4.81 -18.42 10.30
C PRO A 174 -3.32 -18.08 10.38
N GLU A 175 -2.90 -17.02 9.69
CA GLU A 175 -1.52 -16.53 9.79
C GLU A 175 -1.18 -16.28 11.26
N GLU A 176 -0.34 -17.14 11.82
CA GLU A 176 0.11 -16.99 13.20
C GLU A 176 1.22 -15.95 13.22
N GLY A 177 0.99 -14.87 13.98
CA GLY A 177 1.98 -13.81 14.15
C GLY A 177 3.31 -14.37 14.65
N LEU A 178 4.40 -13.87 14.09
CA LEU A 178 5.76 -14.12 14.54
C LEU A 178 5.93 -13.62 15.99
N PRO A 179 6.92 -14.14 16.74
CA PRO A 179 7.22 -13.65 18.09
C PRO A 179 7.50 -12.14 18.17
N SER A 180 7.94 -11.52 17.07
CA SER A 180 8.16 -10.07 16.94
C SER A 180 6.87 -9.26 16.80
N GLY A 181 5.71 -9.91 16.69
CA GLY A 181 4.40 -9.31 16.43
C GLY A 181 4.10 -9.08 14.94
N LEU A 182 5.08 -9.29 14.06
CA LEU A 182 4.93 -9.23 12.60
C LEU A 182 4.30 -10.53 12.06
N PHE A 183 3.94 -10.54 10.78
CA PHE A 183 3.29 -11.65 10.07
C PHE A 183 4.11 -11.99 8.82
N ALA A 184 4.35 -13.29 8.59
CA ALA A 184 5.05 -13.78 7.41
C ALA A 184 4.03 -14.25 6.36
N GLY A 185 4.32 -14.03 5.08
CA GLY A 185 3.31 -14.11 4.01
C GLY A 185 2.58 -12.79 3.77
N HIS A 186 2.77 -11.81 4.68
CA HIS A 186 2.05 -10.55 4.68
C HIS A 186 2.87 -9.37 4.14
N ALA A 187 2.15 -8.42 3.53
CA ALA A 187 2.71 -7.20 2.96
C ALA A 187 2.50 -5.98 3.88
N TYR A 188 3.55 -5.17 4.03
CA TYR A 188 3.59 -3.96 4.85
C TYR A 188 3.99 -2.74 4.03
N ILE A 189 3.49 -1.56 4.39
CA ILE A 189 3.79 -0.31 3.69
C ILE A 189 4.90 0.41 4.45
N VAL A 190 5.94 0.86 3.74
CA VAL A 190 6.92 1.78 4.32
C VAL A 190 6.41 3.21 4.14
N ILE A 191 6.16 3.90 5.26
CA ILE A 191 5.53 5.21 5.26
C ILE A 191 6.55 6.35 5.32
N ASP A 192 7.59 6.20 6.13
CA ASP A 192 8.56 7.27 6.36
C ASP A 192 9.90 6.71 6.84
N THR A 193 10.96 7.51 6.70
CA THR A 193 12.28 7.26 7.27
C THR A 193 12.82 8.54 7.90
N GLN A 194 13.31 8.44 9.13
CA GLN A 194 13.78 9.62 9.88
C GLN A 194 15.06 9.33 10.64
N ASP A 195 16.01 10.26 10.54
CA ASP A 195 17.16 10.33 11.42
C ASP A 195 16.84 11.26 12.60
N ILE A 196 17.03 10.76 13.81
CA ILE A 196 16.80 11.50 15.05
C ILE A 196 18.05 11.52 15.92
N THR A 197 18.02 12.42 16.90
CA THR A 197 18.98 12.44 18.01
C THR A 197 18.17 12.36 19.30
N THR A 198 18.50 11.37 20.14
CA THR A 198 17.90 11.17 21.46
C THR A 198 18.42 12.20 22.46
N ASN A 199 17.85 12.25 23.66
CA ASN A 199 18.27 13.19 24.70
C ASN A 199 19.70 12.91 25.19
N ASP A 200 20.21 11.69 25.01
CA ASP A 200 21.58 11.29 25.33
C ASP A 200 22.59 11.48 24.17
N ASP A 201 22.24 12.28 23.17
CA ASP A 201 23.04 12.62 21.98
C ASP A 201 23.34 11.41 21.05
N LYS A 202 22.64 10.29 21.19
CA LYS A 202 22.75 9.18 20.23
C LYS A 202 21.97 9.49 18.97
N LYS A 203 22.60 9.22 17.82
CA LYS A 203 21.95 9.30 16.52
C LYS A 203 21.31 7.96 16.19
N VAL A 204 20.03 7.98 15.86
CA VAL A 204 19.26 6.79 15.50
C VAL A 204 18.54 7.04 14.19
N SER A 205 18.60 6.08 13.27
CA SER A 205 17.83 6.09 12.04
C SER A 205 16.65 5.13 12.21
N LEU A 206 15.45 5.59 11.87
CA LEU A 206 14.20 4.85 12.03
C LEU A 206 13.46 4.70 10.70
N VAL A 207 12.64 3.66 10.63
CA VAL A 207 11.72 3.37 9.53
C VAL A 207 10.32 3.26 10.13
N LYS A 208 9.34 3.96 9.54
CA LYS A 208 7.92 3.85 9.89
C LYS A 208 7.24 2.88 8.94
N ILE A 209 6.58 1.88 9.50
CA ILE A 209 5.91 0.80 8.79
C ILE A 209 4.42 0.83 9.14
N ARG A 210 3.57 0.43 8.20
CA ARG A 210 2.15 0.21 8.43
C ARG A 210 1.73 -1.19 8.04
N ASN A 211 1.05 -1.85 8.97
CA ASN A 211 0.26 -3.05 8.73
C ASN A 211 -1.13 -2.63 8.21
N PRO A 212 -1.48 -2.96 6.94
CA PRO A 212 -2.78 -2.62 6.36
C PRO A 212 -4.00 -3.14 7.12
N TRP A 213 -3.86 -4.22 7.89
CA TRP A 213 -4.99 -4.80 8.60
C TRP A 213 -5.47 -3.97 9.78
N GLY A 214 -4.64 -3.09 10.35
CA GLY A 214 -5.03 -2.15 11.41
C GLY A 214 -5.66 -2.78 12.68
N SER A 215 -5.62 -4.11 12.86
CA SER A 215 -6.06 -4.80 14.08
C SER A 215 -5.26 -6.05 14.41
N GLY A 216 -4.05 -6.15 13.87
CA GLY A 216 -3.12 -7.22 14.24
C GLY A 216 -2.27 -6.81 15.45
N THR A 217 -1.45 -7.75 15.92
CA THR A 217 -0.26 -7.39 16.68
C THR A 217 0.61 -6.47 15.83
N GLU A 218 1.18 -5.45 16.47
CA GLU A 218 2.23 -4.62 15.87
C GLU A 218 3.60 -5.14 16.27
N TRP A 219 4.62 -4.56 15.65
CA TRP A 219 5.99 -4.70 16.13
C TRP A 219 6.06 -4.50 17.64
N ASN A 220 6.70 -5.43 18.34
CA ASN A 220 6.79 -5.43 19.81
C ASN A 220 8.21 -5.26 20.36
N GLY A 221 9.18 -4.96 19.49
CA GLY A 221 10.57 -4.69 19.86
C GLY A 221 10.84 -3.22 20.18
N ASP A 222 12.11 -2.83 20.12
CA ASP A 222 12.52 -1.44 20.32
C ASP A 222 11.85 -0.52 19.29
N TRP A 223 11.41 0.66 19.74
CA TRP A 223 10.65 1.65 18.94
C TRP A 223 9.21 1.28 18.59
N SER A 224 8.72 0.12 19.04
CA SER A 224 7.27 -0.11 19.13
C SER A 224 6.57 0.97 19.94
N ASP A 225 5.26 1.12 19.76
CA ASP A 225 4.47 2.19 20.38
C ASP A 225 4.65 2.30 21.89
N LYS A 226 4.72 1.15 22.57
CA LYS A 226 4.86 1.05 24.03
C LYS A 226 6.32 0.86 24.48
N SER A 227 7.27 0.99 23.57
CA SER A 227 8.68 0.76 23.88
C SER A 227 9.22 1.85 24.81
N PRO A 228 9.91 1.49 25.91
CA PRO A 228 10.50 2.48 26.81
C PRO A 228 11.64 3.27 26.17
N VAL A 229 12.18 2.85 25.02
CA VAL A 229 13.22 3.63 24.31
C VAL A 229 12.73 5.01 23.88
N TRP A 230 11.41 5.17 23.73
CA TRP A 230 10.79 6.47 23.47
C TRP A 230 10.95 7.45 24.64
N ASP A 231 11.19 6.99 25.88
CA ASP A 231 11.38 7.88 27.04
C ASP A 231 12.62 8.76 26.90
N ASP A 232 13.60 8.31 26.11
CA ASP A 232 14.82 9.06 25.80
C ASP A 232 14.68 9.99 24.57
N VAL A 233 13.45 10.22 24.09
CA VAL A 233 13.19 11.13 22.96
C VAL A 233 12.40 12.35 23.42
N SER A 234 12.88 13.54 23.06
CA SER A 234 12.22 14.81 23.38
C SER A 234 10.81 14.90 22.76
N LYS A 235 9.94 15.70 23.38
CA LYS A 235 8.56 15.90 22.89
C LYS A 235 8.53 16.52 21.50
N GLU A 236 9.49 17.40 21.21
CA GLU A 236 9.64 18.07 19.92
C GLU A 236 9.96 17.06 18.81
N VAL A 237 10.88 16.11 19.08
CA VAL A 237 11.23 15.04 18.13
C VAL A 237 10.04 14.08 17.96
N LYS A 238 9.39 13.63 19.04
CA LYS A 238 8.18 12.79 18.95
C LYS A 238 7.08 13.43 18.10
N LYS A 239 6.86 14.73 18.26
CA LYS A 239 5.90 15.49 17.45
C LYS A 239 6.30 15.51 15.97
N LYS A 240 7.59 15.70 15.65
CA LYS A 240 8.09 15.65 14.27
C LYS A 240 7.87 14.27 13.64
N LEU A 241 8.05 13.21 14.42
CA LEU A 241 7.83 11.83 13.99
C LEU A 241 6.36 11.44 13.90
N THR A 242 5.41 12.32 14.27
CA THR A 242 3.99 11.97 14.40
C THR A 242 3.80 10.70 15.24
N TYR A 243 4.59 10.56 16.31
CA TYR A 243 4.52 9.43 17.22
C TYR A 243 3.27 9.54 18.09
N GLU A 244 2.47 8.47 18.13
CA GLU A 244 1.33 8.28 19.00
C GLU A 244 1.44 6.88 19.62
N GLU A 245 1.07 6.73 20.89
CA GLU A 245 1.02 5.41 21.55
C GLU A 245 -0.35 4.78 21.30
N VAL A 246 -0.61 4.36 20.06
CA VAL A 246 -1.94 3.92 19.61
C VAL A 246 -1.79 2.73 18.67
N GLN A 247 -2.41 1.61 19.04
CA GLN A 247 -2.44 0.42 18.18
C GLN A 247 -3.37 0.62 16.98
N ASP A 248 -2.88 1.23 15.91
CA ASP A 248 -3.61 1.47 14.67
C ASP A 248 -2.96 0.85 13.41
N GLY A 249 -1.94 0.02 13.63
CA GLY A 249 -1.18 -0.68 12.61
C GLY A 249 0.06 0.08 12.15
N GLU A 250 0.28 1.32 12.57
CA GLU A 250 1.51 2.07 12.26
C GLU A 250 2.52 1.98 13.41
N PHE A 251 3.78 1.66 13.10
CA PHE A 251 4.82 1.58 14.11
C PHE A 251 6.18 2.00 13.55
N TRP A 252 7.08 2.43 14.44
CA TRP A 252 8.47 2.66 14.09
C TRP A 252 9.34 1.46 14.47
N MET A 253 10.45 1.31 13.76
CA MET A 253 11.53 0.38 14.11
C MET A 253 12.88 0.92 13.68
N SER A 254 13.95 0.37 14.24
CA SER A 254 15.30 0.71 13.79
C SER A 254 15.55 0.13 12.39
N TRP A 255 16.48 0.72 11.63
CA TRP A 255 16.91 0.13 10.36
C TRP A 255 17.52 -1.27 10.52
N ASP A 256 18.19 -1.53 11.65
CA ASP A 256 18.79 -2.84 11.90
C ASP A 256 17.70 -3.89 12.09
N ASP A 257 16.66 -3.57 12.86
CA ASP A 257 15.48 -4.44 12.99
C ASP A 257 14.77 -4.62 11.65
N PHE A 258 14.62 -3.56 10.86
CA PHE A 258 14.02 -3.65 9.52
C PHE A 258 14.76 -4.67 8.65
N PHE A 259 16.09 -4.55 8.54
CA PHE A 259 16.90 -5.49 7.75
C PHE A 259 16.96 -6.91 8.31
N SER A 260 16.73 -7.09 9.61
CA SER A 260 16.72 -8.41 10.25
C SER A 260 15.36 -9.10 10.22
N ASN A 261 14.28 -8.38 9.96
CA ASN A 261 12.92 -8.94 9.96
C ASN A 261 12.29 -9.03 8.55
N PHE A 262 12.60 -8.09 7.66
CA PHE A 262 12.03 -8.05 6.31
C PHE A 262 12.95 -8.69 5.27
N HIS A 263 12.35 -9.38 4.30
CA HIS A 263 13.07 -10.16 3.29
C HIS A 263 13.06 -9.50 1.92
N GLU A 264 12.05 -8.68 1.64
CA GLU A 264 11.88 -8.00 0.36
C GLU A 264 11.45 -6.54 0.59
N LEU A 265 12.02 -5.64 -0.21
CA LEU A 265 11.65 -4.24 -0.31
C LEU A 265 11.26 -3.95 -1.74
N GLU A 266 10.16 -3.25 -1.92
CA GLU A 266 9.51 -3.00 -3.19
C GLU A 266 9.27 -1.52 -3.33
N ILE A 267 9.66 -0.96 -4.47
CA ILE A 267 9.56 0.48 -4.71
C ILE A 267 8.86 0.71 -6.04
N CYS A 268 7.75 1.44 -6.00
CA CYS A 268 7.06 1.88 -7.20
C CYS A 268 7.37 3.35 -7.49
N HIS A 269 8.06 3.60 -8.59
CA HIS A 269 8.41 4.93 -9.07
C HIS A 269 7.33 5.49 -9.98
N CYS A 270 6.65 6.54 -9.50
CA CYS A 270 5.67 7.28 -10.30
C CYS A 270 6.39 8.26 -11.24
N GLY A 271 6.32 8.02 -12.55
CA GLY A 271 6.95 8.86 -13.57
C GLY A 271 5.97 9.83 -14.26
N PRO A 272 6.44 10.73 -15.15
CA PRO A 272 5.55 11.59 -15.93
C PRO A 272 4.56 10.79 -16.80
N SER A 273 5.03 9.71 -17.42
CA SER A 273 4.23 8.81 -18.27
C SER A 273 3.05 8.18 -17.54
N SER A 274 3.19 7.96 -16.23
CA SER A 274 2.13 7.48 -15.34
C SER A 274 0.88 8.38 -15.39
N PHE A 275 1.03 9.65 -15.76
CA PHE A 275 -0.03 10.65 -15.72
C PHE A 275 -0.36 11.29 -17.09
N GLU A 276 0.33 10.91 -18.17
CA GLU A 276 0.18 11.55 -19.49
C GLU A 276 -1.04 11.06 -20.29
N ALA A 277 -1.60 9.88 -19.97
CA ALA A 277 -2.66 9.26 -20.79
C ALA A 277 -3.99 10.05 -20.80
N ILE A 278 -4.23 10.94 -19.83
CA ILE A 278 -5.45 11.77 -19.79
C ILE A 278 -5.45 12.84 -20.90
N ALA A 279 -4.27 13.33 -21.31
CA ALA A 279 -4.21 14.38 -22.33
C ALA A 279 -4.78 13.91 -23.68
N ARG A 280 -4.73 12.61 -23.99
CA ARG A 280 -5.25 12.07 -25.26
C ARG A 280 -6.73 11.72 -25.21
N GLN A 281 -7.24 11.21 -24.09
CA GLN A 281 -8.68 10.88 -23.94
C GLN A 281 -9.56 12.12 -23.78
N LEU A 282 -9.07 13.20 -23.15
CA LEU A 282 -9.80 14.46 -23.10
C LEU A 282 -9.80 15.18 -24.46
N ASP A 283 -8.74 15.04 -25.26
CA ASP A 283 -8.66 15.67 -26.58
C ASP A 283 -9.50 14.94 -27.64
N SER A 284 -9.71 13.62 -27.49
CA SER A 284 -10.61 12.83 -28.35
C SER A 284 -12.11 13.02 -28.03
N SER A 285 -12.45 13.68 -26.92
CA SER A 285 -13.83 14.04 -26.55
C SER A 285 -14.32 15.35 -27.18
N LYS A 286 -13.44 16.08 -27.90
CA LYS A 286 -13.86 17.24 -28.68
C LYS A 286 -14.64 16.77 -29.92
N PRO A 287 -15.81 17.35 -30.24
CA PRO A 287 -16.51 17.03 -31.47
C PRO A 287 -15.60 17.35 -32.65
N VAL A 288 -15.39 16.36 -33.51
CA VAL A 288 -14.76 16.57 -34.81
C VAL A 288 -15.67 17.53 -35.57
N ASP A 289 -15.19 18.73 -35.82
CA ASP A 289 -15.82 19.67 -36.75
C ASP A 289 -15.81 19.02 -38.14
N GLN A 290 -16.97 18.50 -38.56
CA GLN A 290 -17.17 17.91 -39.89
C GLN A 290 -17.48 18.97 -40.95
N SER A 291 -17.02 20.21 -40.77
CA SER A 291 -17.00 21.18 -41.85
C SER A 291 -15.60 21.21 -42.47
N GLU A 292 -15.55 20.92 -43.76
CA GLU A 292 -14.37 20.94 -44.65
C GLU A 292 -13.61 19.61 -44.87
N GLU A 293 -14.27 18.63 -45.51
CA GLU A 293 -13.56 17.79 -46.49
C GLU A 293 -14.35 17.73 -47.80
N ASN A 294 -13.95 18.61 -48.73
CA ASN A 294 -14.31 18.54 -50.15
C ASN A 294 -13.68 17.28 -50.76
N TRP A 295 -14.51 16.34 -51.19
CA TRP A 295 -14.07 15.24 -52.06
C TRP A 295 -14.12 15.68 -53.52
N CYS A 296 -12.99 15.55 -54.23
CA CYS A 296 -12.91 15.67 -55.68
C CYS A 296 -13.72 14.56 -56.39
N GLN A 297 -14.22 14.90 -57.59
CA GLN A 297 -15.07 14.11 -58.49
C GLN A 297 -14.56 12.71 -58.82
#